data_AF-I3EGL9-F1
#
_entry.id   AF-I3EGL9-F1
#
_cell.length_a   1.000
_cell.length_b   1.000
_cell.length_c   1.000
_cell.angle_alpha   90.00
_cell.angle_beta   90.00
_cell.angle_gamma   90.00
#
_symmetry.space_group_name_H-M   'P 1'
#
loop_
_entity.id
_entity.type
_entity.pdbx_description
1 polymer ?
#
loop_
_entity_poly.entity_id
_entity_poly.type
_entity_poly.pdbx_seq_one_letter_code
_entity_poly.pdbx_strand_id
1 'polypeptide(L)'
;MEGYIDEEILRIELQKEFGEKEGEIEDEDIEKIYKIVIDINKRTPVFKDLPEPLTNLAYNIFYMQIYNRTFFCDYKDIISEIKDSITQTSEIIDMIKEEAEALNSGSKKEAFYKLISNNHSIMASVYRHRKNFYDSSINVLCEKADRSELGEEIPSEDAILKLYELTESGECSRLQKVLDILIKHGDKLTIVDKDGEEQSNVSDLKLTDDDIYSLQLLARTERSDFDSFTYDIINGLIYNLIQVQDKDKKLHTSIAWLYYTIYKMSTMEHGFSLGKDENKDRIKTCVDQLNNMESIDIIDNKSILTILGEHSNVLDHKDFNISNFRNNVLPGYLKSIISDVCGIVGKSIKENTKNRNGGTIDTSKNKETGGTINTSGTTIKGMRTKTIIIVAIFMIVIAIVLSIMFLYPNEANKIMNNLNIM
;
A
#
# COMPACT_ATOMS: atom_id res chain seq x y z
N MET A 1 -14.34 -20.42 4.55
CA MET A 1 -13.68 -20.31 5.86
C MET A 1 -14.46 -19.27 6.62
N GLU A 2 -15.18 -19.68 7.65
CA GLU A 2 -16.00 -18.74 8.43
C GLU A 2 -15.18 -18.26 9.62
N GLY A 3 -14.80 -16.98 9.61
CA GLY A 3 -14.18 -16.35 10.76
C GLY A 3 -15.20 -16.25 11.88
N TYR A 4 -14.75 -16.40 13.13
CA TYR A 4 -15.65 -16.40 14.28
C TYR A 4 -15.07 -15.63 15.44
N ILE A 5 -15.87 -14.74 16.01
CA ILE A 5 -15.60 -14.09 17.29
C ILE A 5 -16.76 -14.38 18.24
N ASP A 6 -16.45 -14.66 19.50
CA ASP A 6 -17.47 -14.88 20.53
C ASP A 6 -18.18 -13.55 20.81
N GLU A 7 -19.42 -13.43 20.32
CA GLU A 7 -20.20 -12.21 20.41
C GLU A 7 -20.50 -11.82 21.86
N GLU A 8 -20.68 -12.79 22.76
CA GLU A 8 -20.99 -12.51 24.16
C GLU A 8 -19.76 -11.95 24.87
N ILE A 9 -18.59 -12.54 24.64
CA ILE A 9 -17.32 -12.00 25.16
C ILE A 9 -17.07 -10.60 24.60
N LEU A 10 -17.24 -10.42 23.28
CA LEU A 10 -17.07 -9.12 22.62
C LEU A 10 -18.01 -8.06 23.22
N ARG A 11 -19.28 -8.41 23.41
CA ARG A 11 -20.30 -7.54 24.02
C ARG A 11 -19.91 -7.14 25.44
N ILE A 12 -19.46 -8.08 26.26
CA ILE A 12 -19.05 -7.82 27.65
C ILE A 12 -17.86 -6.86 27.70
N GLU A 13 -16.83 -7.09 26.90
CA GLU A 13 -15.62 -6.24 26.91
C GLU A 13 -15.93 -4.83 26.34
N LEU A 14 -16.74 -4.73 25.28
CA LEU A 14 -17.17 -3.44 24.74
C LEU A 14 -18.07 -2.67 25.73
N GLN A 15 -19.00 -3.34 26.41
CA GLN A 15 -19.84 -2.70 27.43
C GLN A 15 -19.02 -2.22 28.62
N LYS A 16 -17.97 -2.95 29.00
CA LYS A 16 -17.07 -2.54 30.08
C LYS A 16 -16.27 -1.28 29.71
N GLU A 17 -15.83 -1.17 28.46
CA GLU A 17 -15.02 -0.03 28.00
C GLU A 17 -15.87 1.20 27.62
N PHE A 18 -17.06 0.98 27.04
CA PHE A 18 -17.86 2.02 26.39
C PHE A 18 -19.33 2.08 26.85
N GLY A 19 -19.74 1.35 27.89
CA GLY A 19 -21.16 1.19 28.25
C GLY A 19 -21.93 2.47 28.60
N GLU A 20 -21.22 3.58 28.89
CA GLU A 20 -21.79 4.90 29.15
C GLU A 20 -21.67 5.86 27.95
N LYS A 21 -20.97 5.48 26.88
CA LYS A 21 -20.81 6.30 25.68
C LYS A 21 -21.99 6.12 24.73
N GLU A 22 -22.44 7.23 24.14
CA GLU A 22 -23.52 7.29 23.15
C GLU A 22 -23.07 8.11 21.94
N GLY A 23 -23.70 7.88 20.79
CA GLY A 23 -23.39 8.59 19.54
C GLY A 23 -22.28 7.92 18.72
N GLU A 24 -21.63 8.73 17.89
CA GLU A 24 -20.55 8.31 16.99
C GLU A 24 -19.27 7.97 17.76
N ILE A 25 -18.54 6.98 17.27
CA ILE A 25 -17.24 6.56 17.81
C ILE A 25 -16.20 7.62 17.54
N GLU A 26 -15.36 7.93 18.55
CA GLU A 26 -14.25 8.86 18.41
C GLU A 26 -13.01 8.11 17.88
N ASP A 27 -12.16 8.79 17.10
CA ASP A 27 -10.90 8.22 16.56
C ASP A 27 -10.05 7.51 17.62
N GLU A 28 -9.97 8.10 18.82
CA GLU A 28 -9.18 7.58 19.94
C GLU A 28 -9.73 6.25 20.48
N ASP A 29 -11.03 5.98 20.33
CA ASP A 29 -11.66 4.77 20.82
C ASP A 29 -11.49 3.59 19.85
N ILE A 30 -11.14 3.84 18.58
CA ILE A 30 -10.84 2.78 17.62
C ILE A 30 -9.63 1.94 18.07
N GLU A 31 -8.61 2.56 18.69
CA GLU A 31 -7.46 1.83 19.24
C GLU A 31 -7.85 0.91 20.40
N LYS A 32 -8.81 1.32 21.23
CA LYS A 32 -9.36 0.46 22.29
C LYS A 32 -10.17 -0.70 21.70
N ILE A 33 -10.94 -0.46 20.64
CA ILE A 33 -11.64 -1.52 19.90
C ILE A 33 -10.63 -2.54 19.35
N TYR A 34 -9.53 -2.08 18.73
CA TYR A 34 -8.47 -2.98 18.28
C TYR A 34 -7.91 -3.82 19.43
N LYS A 35 -7.60 -3.20 20.57
CA LYS A 35 -7.08 -3.89 21.74
C LYS A 35 -8.04 -5.00 22.23
N ILE A 36 -9.33 -4.70 22.33
CA ILE A 36 -10.37 -5.68 22.71
C ILE A 36 -10.38 -6.86 21.72
N VAL A 37 -10.43 -6.57 20.42
CA VAL A 37 -10.46 -7.59 19.36
C VAL A 37 -9.18 -8.44 19.39
N ILE A 38 -8.01 -7.83 19.54
CA ILE A 38 -6.71 -8.50 19.64
C ILE A 38 -6.67 -9.41 20.87
N ASP A 39 -7.14 -8.95 22.02
CA ASP A 39 -7.11 -9.73 23.26
C ASP A 39 -8.07 -10.92 23.22
N ILE A 40 -9.24 -10.77 22.59
CA ILE A 40 -10.13 -11.90 22.30
C ILE A 40 -9.45 -12.88 21.34
N ASN A 41 -8.82 -12.36 20.28
CA ASN A 41 -8.13 -13.16 19.27
C ASN A 41 -6.95 -13.98 19.84
N LYS A 42 -6.21 -13.44 20.82
CA LYS A 42 -5.13 -14.16 21.52
C LYS A 42 -5.64 -15.40 22.26
N ARG A 43 -6.89 -15.37 22.75
CA ARG A 43 -7.52 -16.50 23.46
C ARG A 43 -8.11 -17.50 22.47
N THR A 44 -8.83 -16.99 21.49
CA THR A 44 -9.49 -17.79 20.45
C THR A 44 -9.27 -17.09 19.10
N PRO A 45 -8.39 -17.65 18.24
CA PRO A 45 -8.13 -17.06 16.94
C PRO A 45 -9.41 -16.91 16.11
N VAL A 46 -9.63 -15.71 15.58
CA VAL A 46 -10.81 -15.37 14.76
C VAL A 46 -10.80 -16.13 13.44
N PHE A 47 -9.63 -16.17 12.77
CA PHE A 47 -9.43 -16.91 11.53
C PHE A 47 -8.59 -18.16 11.82
N LYS A 48 -9.11 -19.34 11.45
CA LYS A 48 -8.48 -20.65 11.71
C LYS A 48 -8.21 -21.39 10.41
N ASP A 49 -7.32 -22.38 10.48
CA ASP A 49 -7.01 -23.32 9.39
C ASP A 49 -6.54 -22.65 8.09
N LEU A 50 -5.78 -21.55 8.25
CA LEU A 50 -5.14 -20.84 7.15
C LEU A 50 -3.63 -21.09 7.11
N PRO A 51 -3.04 -21.24 5.91
CA PRO A 51 -1.59 -21.11 5.75
C PRO A 51 -1.13 -19.75 6.29
N GLU A 52 0.05 -19.72 6.90
CA GLU A 52 0.61 -18.51 7.54
C GLU A 52 0.52 -17.24 6.67
N PRO A 53 0.84 -17.27 5.36
CA PRO A 53 0.69 -16.08 4.50
C PRO A 53 -0.75 -15.54 4.44
N LEU A 54 -1.75 -16.42 4.40
CA LEU A 54 -3.16 -16.03 4.36
C LEU A 54 -3.65 -15.57 5.73
N THR A 55 -3.11 -16.12 6.82
CA THR A 55 -3.44 -15.68 8.18
C THR A 55 -3.06 -14.21 8.37
N ASN A 56 -1.82 -13.83 8.02
CA ASN A 56 -1.36 -12.45 8.15
C ASN A 56 -2.16 -11.50 7.26
N LEU A 57 -2.44 -11.91 6.02
CA LEU A 57 -3.28 -11.14 5.11
C LEU A 57 -4.70 -10.95 5.67
N ALA A 58 -5.32 -12.01 6.22
CA ALA A 58 -6.66 -11.94 6.80
C ALA A 58 -6.71 -10.93 7.95
N TYR A 59 -5.76 -10.96 8.90
CA TYR A 59 -5.74 -9.99 9.99
C TYR A 59 -5.50 -8.56 9.52
N ASN A 60 -4.63 -8.35 8.54
CA ASN A 60 -4.41 -7.02 7.97
C ASN A 60 -5.68 -6.47 7.30
N ILE A 61 -6.39 -7.30 6.52
CA ILE A 61 -7.69 -6.92 5.92
C ILE A 61 -8.73 -6.65 7.00
N PHE A 62 -8.79 -7.50 8.03
CA PHE A 62 -9.74 -7.34 9.13
C PHE A 62 -9.50 -6.04 9.89
N TYR A 63 -8.25 -5.68 10.17
CA TYR A 63 -7.95 -4.41 10.83
C TYR A 63 -8.32 -3.21 9.95
N MET A 64 -8.01 -3.23 8.65
CA MET A 64 -8.48 -2.18 7.75
C MET A 64 -10.01 -2.04 7.77
N GLN A 65 -10.73 -3.16 7.76
CA GLN A 65 -12.19 -3.17 7.76
C GLN A 65 -12.78 -2.63 9.06
N ILE A 66 -12.23 -2.99 10.22
CA ILE A 66 -12.63 -2.42 11.52
C ILE A 66 -12.55 -0.90 11.43
N TYR A 67 -11.39 -0.33 11.07
CA TYR A 67 -11.27 1.13 10.99
C TYR A 67 -12.31 1.76 10.08
N ASN A 68 -12.38 1.29 8.82
CA ASN A 68 -13.25 1.92 7.81
C ASN A 68 -14.72 1.88 8.21
N ARG A 69 -15.15 0.79 8.86
CA ARG A 69 -16.54 0.61 9.29
C ARG A 69 -16.87 1.30 10.60
N THR A 70 -15.92 1.42 11.53
CA THR A 70 -16.19 2.02 12.85
C THR A 70 -16.01 3.53 12.86
N PHE A 71 -15.26 4.11 11.91
CA PHE A 71 -14.89 5.54 11.94
C PHE A 71 -16.09 6.51 11.94
N PHE A 72 -17.22 6.12 11.34
CA PHE A 72 -18.46 6.91 11.34
C PHE A 72 -19.65 6.15 11.93
N CYS A 73 -19.38 5.14 12.75
CA CYS A 73 -20.40 4.25 13.28
C CYS A 73 -20.81 4.68 14.70
N ASP A 74 -22.07 4.43 15.05
CA ASP A 74 -22.55 4.60 16.41
C ASP A 74 -22.02 3.48 17.33
N TYR A 75 -21.78 3.79 18.61
CA TYR A 75 -21.37 2.79 19.61
C TYR A 75 -22.27 1.54 19.65
N LYS A 76 -23.58 1.72 19.41
CA LYS A 76 -24.58 0.64 19.45
C LYS A 76 -24.38 -0.39 18.32
N ASP A 77 -23.73 0.00 17.23
CA ASP A 77 -23.59 -0.78 16.00
C ASP A 77 -22.20 -1.45 15.88
N ILE A 78 -21.25 -1.14 16.77
CA ILE A 78 -19.87 -1.68 16.78
C ILE A 78 -19.83 -3.20 16.60
N ILE A 79 -20.66 -3.94 17.35
CA ILE A 79 -20.67 -5.40 17.29
C ILE A 79 -21.04 -5.88 15.89
N SER A 80 -22.01 -5.24 15.25
CA SER A 80 -22.41 -5.57 13.88
C SER A 80 -21.28 -5.28 12.90
N GLU A 81 -20.65 -4.11 13.01
CA GLU A 81 -19.55 -3.74 12.12
C GLU A 81 -18.32 -4.64 12.25
N ILE A 82 -17.98 -5.08 13.47
CA ILE A 82 -16.89 -6.05 13.67
C ILE A 82 -17.26 -7.40 13.02
N LYS A 83 -18.50 -7.88 13.18
CA LYS A 83 -18.96 -9.14 12.56
C LYS A 83 -18.99 -9.06 11.04
N ASP A 84 -19.41 -7.94 10.49
CA ASP A 84 -19.39 -7.71 9.04
C ASP A 84 -17.96 -7.63 8.50
N SER A 85 -17.05 -7.00 9.25
CA SER A 85 -15.62 -6.98 8.94
C SER A 85 -15.01 -8.39 8.88
N ILE A 86 -15.36 -9.27 9.83
CA ILE A 86 -14.95 -10.67 9.83
C ILE A 86 -15.52 -11.40 8.61
N THR A 87 -16.82 -11.23 8.36
CA THR A 87 -17.52 -11.88 7.25
C THR A 87 -16.89 -11.51 5.91
N GLN A 88 -16.72 -10.21 5.64
CA GLN A 88 -16.11 -9.74 4.39
C GLN A 88 -14.65 -10.19 4.25
N THR A 89 -13.87 -10.18 5.34
CA THR A 89 -12.50 -10.72 5.33
C THR A 89 -12.50 -12.20 4.93
N SER A 90 -13.37 -13.00 5.54
CA SER A 90 -13.54 -14.41 5.22
C SER A 90 -13.91 -14.63 3.75
N GLU A 91 -14.83 -13.84 3.21
CA GLU A 91 -15.23 -13.92 1.81
C GLU A 91 -14.09 -13.58 0.84
N ILE A 92 -13.27 -12.57 1.15
CA ILE A 92 -12.09 -12.21 0.34
C ILE A 92 -11.07 -13.36 0.34
N ILE A 93 -10.78 -13.92 1.52
CA ILE A 93 -9.82 -15.04 1.64
C ILE A 93 -10.33 -16.30 0.96
N ASP A 94 -11.63 -16.59 1.05
CA ASP A 94 -12.22 -17.73 0.33
C ASP A 94 -12.14 -17.54 -1.18
N MET A 95 -12.45 -16.35 -1.70
CA MET A 95 -12.31 -16.04 -3.12
C MET A 95 -10.87 -16.26 -3.61
N ILE A 96 -9.88 -15.81 -2.84
CA ILE A 96 -8.45 -16.04 -3.11
C ILE A 96 -8.14 -17.54 -3.18
N LYS A 97 -8.62 -18.33 -2.21
CA LYS A 97 -8.38 -19.78 -2.15
C LYS A 97 -9.06 -20.52 -3.30
N GLU A 98 -10.29 -20.14 -3.63
CA GLU A 98 -11.04 -20.70 -4.75
C GLU A 98 -10.31 -20.49 -6.07
N GLU A 99 -9.85 -19.27 -6.36
CA GLU A 99 -9.12 -19.00 -7.60
C GLU A 99 -7.73 -19.65 -7.63
N ALA A 100 -7.11 -19.85 -6.46
CA ALA A 100 -5.86 -20.61 -6.36
C ALA A 100 -6.03 -22.10 -6.72
N GLU A 101 -7.26 -22.66 -6.75
CA GLU A 101 -7.49 -24.03 -7.21
C GLU A 101 -7.11 -24.26 -8.66
N ALA A 102 -7.08 -23.20 -9.49
CA ALA A 102 -6.55 -23.26 -10.86
C ALA A 102 -5.04 -23.60 -10.90
N LEU A 103 -4.33 -23.45 -9.78
CA LEU A 103 -2.94 -23.84 -9.61
C LEU A 103 -2.89 -25.31 -9.15
N ASN A 104 -2.63 -26.22 -10.11
CA ASN A 104 -2.71 -27.68 -9.97
C ASN A 104 -1.74 -28.35 -8.96
N SER A 105 -1.10 -27.62 -8.06
CA SER A 105 -0.21 -28.19 -7.02
C SER A 105 -0.16 -27.32 -5.77
N GLY A 106 -0.02 -27.96 -4.60
CA GLY A 106 0.06 -27.26 -3.31
C GLY A 106 1.21 -26.24 -3.21
N SER A 107 2.38 -26.53 -3.79
CA SER A 107 3.52 -25.60 -3.79
C SER A 107 3.26 -24.32 -4.59
N LYS A 108 2.55 -24.44 -5.72
CA LYS A 108 2.14 -23.28 -6.53
C LYS A 108 1.11 -22.42 -5.80
N LYS A 109 0.14 -23.04 -5.10
CA LYS A 109 -0.83 -22.34 -4.26
C LYS A 109 -0.13 -21.59 -3.14
N GLU A 110 0.80 -22.23 -2.45
CA GLU A 110 1.61 -21.61 -1.40
C GLU A 110 2.41 -20.42 -1.91
N ALA A 111 3.03 -20.53 -3.09
CA ALA A 111 3.73 -19.42 -3.73
C ALA A 111 2.79 -18.26 -4.10
N PHE A 112 1.58 -18.57 -4.56
CA PHE A 112 0.54 -17.57 -4.82
C PHE A 112 0.08 -16.87 -3.54
N TYR A 113 -0.11 -17.62 -2.45
CA TYR A 113 -0.47 -17.05 -1.15
C TYR A 113 0.63 -16.13 -0.60
N LYS A 114 1.90 -16.47 -0.80
CA LYS A 114 3.03 -15.59 -0.46
C LYS A 114 2.98 -14.30 -1.29
N LEU A 115 2.82 -14.41 -2.60
CA LEU A 115 2.72 -13.25 -3.49
C LEU A 115 1.65 -12.27 -3.02
N ILE A 116 0.41 -12.74 -2.78
CA ILE A 116 -0.69 -11.85 -2.37
C ILE A 116 -0.54 -11.33 -0.94
N SER A 117 0.07 -12.10 -0.03
CA SER A 117 0.34 -11.64 1.34
C SER A 117 1.38 -10.53 1.39
N ASN A 118 2.27 -10.46 0.38
CA ASN A 118 3.27 -9.41 0.20
C ASN A 118 2.69 -8.14 -0.47
N ASN A 119 1.37 -7.95 -0.42
CA ASN A 119 0.72 -6.72 -0.86
C ASN A 119 0.97 -5.59 0.16
N HIS A 120 2.01 -4.80 -0.09
CA HIS A 120 2.46 -3.74 0.80
C HIS A 120 1.46 -2.58 0.92
N SER A 121 0.56 -2.40 -0.05
CA SER A 121 -0.50 -1.38 0.03
C SER A 121 -1.50 -1.66 1.13
N ILE A 122 -1.79 -2.94 1.40
CA ILE A 122 -2.64 -3.35 2.54
C ILE A 122 -1.93 -3.00 3.84
N MET A 123 -0.66 -3.41 4.01
CA MET A 123 0.07 -3.14 5.25
C MET A 123 0.25 -1.63 5.49
N ALA A 124 0.60 -0.87 4.48
CA ALA A 124 0.75 0.57 4.62
C ALA A 124 -0.58 1.24 5.04
N SER A 125 -1.72 0.76 4.53
CA SER A 125 -3.04 1.22 4.99
C SER A 125 -3.33 0.81 6.45
N VAL A 126 -2.98 -0.40 6.86
CA VAL A 126 -3.08 -0.82 8.27
C VAL A 126 -2.21 0.05 9.16
N TYR A 127 -0.96 0.32 8.76
CA TYR A 127 -0.06 1.20 9.49
C TYR A 127 -0.67 2.59 9.67
N ARG A 128 -1.24 3.17 8.61
CA ARG A 128 -1.97 4.43 8.69
C ARG A 128 -3.09 4.40 9.72
N HIS A 129 -3.93 3.37 9.68
CA HIS A 129 -5.10 3.23 10.54
C HIS A 129 -4.74 2.97 12.00
N ARG A 130 -3.55 2.42 12.26
CA ARG A 130 -3.03 2.09 13.59
C ARG A 130 -1.73 2.83 13.90
N LYS A 131 -1.58 4.04 13.36
CA LYS A 131 -0.29 4.77 13.40
C LYS A 131 0.17 4.99 14.83
N ASN A 132 -0.74 5.39 15.72
CA ASN A 132 -0.44 5.61 17.13
C ASN A 132 0.10 4.33 17.81
N PHE A 133 -0.55 3.19 17.57
CA PHE A 133 -0.07 1.89 18.06
C PHE A 133 1.33 1.55 17.53
N TYR A 134 1.56 1.68 16.22
CA TYR A 134 2.84 1.32 15.62
C TYR A 134 3.96 2.28 16.04
N ASP A 135 3.71 3.58 16.04
CA ASP A 135 4.70 4.57 16.45
C ASP A 135 5.09 4.37 17.92
N SER A 136 4.12 4.13 18.80
CA SER A 136 4.39 3.76 20.21
C SER A 136 5.23 2.50 20.30
N SER A 137 4.88 1.45 19.54
CA SER A 137 5.61 0.18 19.53
C SER A 137 7.04 0.35 19.03
N ILE A 138 7.25 1.18 18.00
CA ILE A 138 8.56 1.50 17.45
C ILE A 138 9.39 2.31 18.46
N ASN A 139 8.80 3.27 19.17
CA ASN A 139 9.51 4.05 20.18
C ASN A 139 9.98 3.16 21.35
N VAL A 140 9.10 2.32 21.91
CA VAL A 140 9.47 1.34 22.94
C VAL A 140 10.58 0.41 22.45
N LEU A 141 10.48 -0.02 21.19
CA LEU A 141 11.48 -0.87 20.55
C LEU A 141 12.86 -0.20 20.52
N CYS A 142 12.91 1.11 20.22
CA CYS A 142 14.13 1.90 20.16
C CYS A 142 14.73 2.18 21.54
N GLU A 143 13.92 2.69 22.48
CA GLU A 143 14.35 3.02 23.84
C GLU A 143 15.00 1.82 24.53
N LYS A 144 14.35 0.66 24.45
CA LYS A 144 14.79 -0.58 25.12
C LYS A 144 15.94 -1.28 24.40
N ALA A 145 16.25 -0.88 23.16
CA ALA A 145 17.43 -1.34 22.42
C ALA A 145 18.68 -0.46 22.68
N ASP A 146 18.61 0.45 23.67
CA ASP A 146 19.64 1.47 23.93
C ASP A 146 19.97 2.29 22.67
N ARG A 147 18.94 2.62 21.87
CA ARG A 147 19.07 3.45 20.67
C ARG A 147 18.40 4.78 20.90
N SER A 148 19.10 5.87 20.62
CA SER A 148 18.50 7.20 20.62
C SER A 148 17.46 7.29 19.51
N GLU A 149 16.34 7.94 19.80
CA GLU A 149 15.41 8.38 18.76
C GLU A 149 16.15 9.19 17.69
N LEU A 150 15.60 9.19 16.47
CA LEU A 150 16.08 10.10 15.44
C LEU A 150 15.99 11.53 15.98
N GLY A 151 17.07 12.32 15.81
CA GLY A 151 17.06 13.71 16.23
C GLY A 151 15.85 14.46 15.65
N GLU A 152 15.38 15.50 16.36
CA GLU A 152 14.27 16.37 15.91
C GLU A 152 14.54 17.02 14.53
N GLU A 153 15.77 16.94 14.02
CA GLU A 153 16.24 17.54 12.76
C GLU A 153 15.78 16.85 11.47
N ILE A 154 15.11 15.69 11.51
CA ILE A 154 14.60 15.03 10.28
C ILE A 154 13.08 15.30 10.14
N PRO A 155 12.66 16.17 9.19
CA PRO A 155 11.27 16.35 8.80
C PRO A 155 10.64 15.08 8.20
N SER A 156 9.31 15.00 8.23
CA SER A 156 8.54 13.91 7.62
C SER A 156 8.88 13.66 6.15
N GLU A 157 8.90 14.71 5.33
CA GLU A 157 9.22 14.62 3.90
C GLU A 157 10.63 14.04 3.64
N ASP A 158 11.62 14.43 4.47
CA ASP A 158 12.99 13.92 4.37
C ASP A 158 13.09 12.47 4.86
N ALA A 159 12.30 12.08 5.87
CA ALA A 159 12.21 10.70 6.32
C ALA A 159 11.66 9.78 5.21
N ILE A 160 10.65 10.25 4.48
CA ILE A 160 10.10 9.57 3.31
C ILE A 160 11.17 9.34 2.23
N LEU A 161 11.98 10.36 1.92
CA LEU A 161 13.05 10.21 0.93
C LEU A 161 14.10 9.19 1.38
N LYS A 162 14.44 9.17 2.67
CA LYS A 162 15.34 8.18 3.23
C LYS A 162 14.75 6.77 3.17
N LEU A 163 13.43 6.61 3.26
CA LEU A 163 12.79 5.31 3.07
C LEU A 163 13.00 4.73 1.65
N TYR A 164 13.29 5.57 0.64
CA TYR A 164 13.64 5.11 -0.70
C TYR A 164 15.10 4.71 -0.91
N GLU A 165 15.96 5.02 0.07
CA GLU A 165 17.34 4.57 0.03
C GLU A 165 17.40 3.04 0.18
N LEU A 166 18.53 2.47 -0.21
CA LEU A 166 18.79 1.05 0.04
C LEU A 166 19.03 0.81 1.54
N THR A 167 18.71 -0.40 1.98
CA THR A 167 19.21 -0.93 3.26
C THR A 167 20.74 -1.01 3.24
N GLU A 168 21.37 -1.18 4.41
CA GLU A 168 22.82 -1.41 4.52
C GLU A 168 23.28 -2.63 3.71
N SER A 169 22.44 -3.66 3.61
CA SER A 169 22.71 -4.84 2.78
C SER A 169 22.66 -4.55 1.27
N GLY A 170 22.03 -3.45 0.85
CA GLY A 170 21.81 -3.13 -0.55
C GLY A 170 20.78 -4.01 -1.27
N GLU A 171 20.07 -4.89 -0.55
CA GLU A 171 19.20 -5.90 -1.17
C GLU A 171 17.83 -5.36 -1.57
N CYS A 172 17.32 -4.37 -0.83
CA CYS A 172 16.04 -3.72 -1.09
C CYS A 172 16.03 -2.29 -0.54
N SER A 173 14.96 -1.55 -0.83
CA SER A 173 14.73 -0.25 -0.19
C SER A 173 14.31 -0.39 1.27
N ARG A 174 14.57 0.64 2.07
CA ARG A 174 14.12 0.71 3.48
C ARG A 174 12.60 0.61 3.60
N LEU A 175 11.87 1.23 2.67
CA LEU A 175 10.41 1.15 2.58
C LEU A 175 9.93 -0.31 2.42
N GLN A 176 10.52 -1.04 1.47
CA GLN A 176 10.18 -2.45 1.28
C GLN A 176 10.47 -3.25 2.55
N LYS A 177 11.65 -3.03 3.15
CA LYS A 177 12.10 -3.75 4.33
C LYS A 177 11.19 -3.51 5.53
N VAL A 178 10.80 -2.26 5.79
CA VAL A 178 9.94 -1.93 6.94
C VAL A 178 8.54 -2.52 6.77
N LEU A 179 7.97 -2.48 5.56
CA LEU A 179 6.66 -3.08 5.29
C LEU A 179 6.70 -4.61 5.39
N ASP A 180 7.79 -5.25 4.95
CA ASP A 180 8.02 -6.68 5.15
C ASP A 180 8.09 -7.08 6.63
N ILE A 181 8.71 -6.24 7.47
CA ILE A 181 8.76 -6.44 8.92
C ILE A 181 7.35 -6.33 9.51
N LEU A 182 6.60 -5.27 9.17
CA LEU A 182 5.26 -5.06 9.70
C LEU A 182 4.28 -6.17 9.29
N ILE A 183 4.33 -6.65 8.05
CA ILE A 183 3.47 -7.77 7.59
C ILE A 183 3.70 -9.04 8.42
N LYS A 184 4.95 -9.32 8.80
CA LYS A 184 5.32 -10.56 9.50
C LYS A 184 5.21 -10.44 11.02
N HIS A 185 5.49 -9.25 11.56
CA HIS A 185 5.80 -9.06 12.96
C HIS A 185 5.15 -7.81 13.59
N GLY A 186 4.26 -7.11 12.88
CA GLY A 186 3.68 -5.84 13.32
C GLY A 186 3.10 -5.85 14.74
N ASP A 187 2.21 -6.80 15.06
CA ASP A 187 1.63 -6.93 16.40
C ASP A 187 2.59 -7.54 17.45
N LYS A 188 3.82 -7.84 17.05
CA LYS A 188 4.84 -8.48 17.89
C LYS A 188 6.12 -7.64 17.99
N LEU A 189 6.10 -6.38 17.53
CA LEU A 189 7.25 -5.47 17.68
C LEU A 189 7.64 -5.28 19.15
N THR A 190 6.63 -5.25 20.03
CA THR A 190 6.79 -5.28 21.48
C THR A 190 6.17 -6.54 22.06
N ILE A 191 6.58 -6.89 23.28
CA ILE A 191 6.01 -7.98 24.07
C ILE A 191 5.67 -7.44 25.46
N VAL A 192 4.67 -8.02 26.10
CA VAL A 192 4.31 -7.68 27.48
C VAL A 192 4.94 -8.72 28.40
N ASP A 193 5.67 -8.28 29.41
CA ASP A 193 6.28 -9.17 30.39
C ASP A 193 5.29 -9.65 31.46
N LYS A 194 5.79 -10.35 32.47
CA LYS A 194 4.96 -10.92 33.54
C LYS A 194 4.35 -9.87 34.47
N ASP A 195 4.97 -8.70 34.52
CA ASP A 195 4.53 -7.58 35.35
C ASP A 195 3.57 -6.65 34.58
N GLY A 196 3.36 -6.93 33.29
CA GLY A 196 2.45 -6.18 32.44
C GLY A 196 3.14 -5.02 31.71
N GLU A 197 4.47 -4.92 31.77
CA GLU A 197 5.22 -3.85 31.11
C GLU A 197 5.57 -4.23 29.67
N GLU A 198 5.51 -3.25 28.77
CA GLU A 198 5.94 -3.41 27.39
C GLU A 198 7.47 -3.42 27.30
N GLN A 199 8.01 -4.45 26.63
CA GLN A 199 9.41 -4.66 26.37
C GLN A 199 9.66 -4.79 24.86
N SER A 200 10.87 -4.47 24.44
CA SER A 200 11.29 -4.65 23.04
C SER A 200 11.42 -6.12 22.67
N ASN A 201 10.96 -6.47 21.47
CA ASN A 201 11.08 -7.82 20.92
C ASN A 201 12.20 -7.95 19.86
N VAL A 202 13.10 -6.98 19.76
CA VAL A 202 14.16 -6.90 18.71
C VAL A 202 14.97 -8.18 18.58
N SER A 203 15.38 -8.75 19.71
CA SER A 203 16.26 -9.93 19.73
C SER A 203 15.57 -11.18 19.16
N ASP A 204 14.32 -11.41 19.56
CA ASP A 204 13.56 -12.58 19.10
C ASP A 204 13.12 -12.43 17.65
N LEU A 205 12.83 -11.20 17.23
CA LEU A 205 12.54 -10.85 15.84
C LEU A 205 13.79 -10.78 14.94
N LYS A 206 14.99 -10.84 15.53
CA LYS A 206 16.30 -10.75 14.85
C LYS A 206 16.42 -9.50 13.97
N LEU A 207 15.90 -8.38 14.46
CA LEU A 207 16.00 -7.09 13.77
C LEU A 207 17.42 -6.53 13.90
N THR A 208 17.95 -6.01 12.80
CA THR A 208 19.25 -5.33 12.76
C THR A 208 19.13 -3.86 13.14
N ASP A 209 20.25 -3.20 13.43
CA ASP A 209 20.25 -1.74 13.69
C ASP A 209 19.68 -0.95 12.50
N ASP A 210 19.96 -1.41 11.28
CA ASP A 210 19.43 -0.82 10.04
C ASP A 210 17.91 -0.98 9.90
N ASP A 211 17.36 -2.08 10.41
CA ASP A 211 15.91 -2.33 10.47
C ASP A 211 15.23 -1.38 11.46
N ILE A 212 15.84 -1.18 12.64
CA ILE A 212 15.36 -0.25 13.67
C ILE A 212 15.37 1.18 13.12
N TYR A 213 16.47 1.61 12.50
CA TYR A 213 16.57 2.91 11.85
C TYR A 213 15.48 3.10 10.77
N SER A 214 15.23 2.07 9.96
CA SER A 214 14.18 2.12 8.93
C SER A 214 12.77 2.21 9.54
N LEU A 215 12.51 1.52 10.67
CA LEU A 215 11.26 1.66 11.44
C LEU A 215 11.11 3.07 12.03
N GLN A 216 12.18 3.66 12.57
CA GLN A 216 12.17 5.03 13.09
C GLN A 216 11.84 6.06 11.99
N LEU A 217 12.39 5.87 10.78
CA LEU A 217 12.07 6.72 9.63
C LEU A 217 10.58 6.65 9.29
N LEU A 218 9.99 5.46 9.32
CA LEU A 218 8.55 5.28 9.10
C LEU A 218 7.72 5.99 10.18
N ALA A 219 8.06 5.81 11.45
CA ALA A 219 7.37 6.46 12.58
C ALA A 219 7.42 8.00 12.48
N ARG A 220 8.50 8.56 11.95
CA ARG A 220 8.68 10.01 11.75
C ARG A 220 7.77 10.61 10.68
N THR A 221 7.21 9.81 9.77
CA THR A 221 6.32 10.33 8.73
C THR A 221 5.02 10.86 9.34
N GLU A 222 4.57 12.03 8.87
CA GLU A 222 3.24 12.56 9.18
C GLU A 222 2.17 11.77 8.43
N ARG A 223 0.97 11.70 9.03
CA ARG A 223 -0.14 10.93 8.46
C ARG A 223 -0.53 11.42 7.06
N SER A 224 -0.65 12.74 6.87
CA SER A 224 -0.99 13.34 5.56
C SER A 224 0.02 12.99 4.47
N ASP A 225 1.30 13.02 4.82
CA ASP A 225 2.39 12.74 3.87
C ASP A 225 2.37 11.26 3.50
N PHE A 226 2.21 10.38 4.49
CA PHE A 226 2.14 8.93 4.29
C PHE A 226 0.88 8.48 3.53
N ASP A 227 -0.24 9.21 3.67
CA ASP A 227 -1.50 8.94 2.96
C ASP A 227 -1.38 9.15 1.45
N SER A 228 -0.90 10.33 1.05
CA SER A 228 -0.64 10.62 -0.36
C SER A 228 0.40 9.63 -0.93
N PHE A 229 1.40 9.30 -0.12
CA PHE A 229 2.48 8.42 -0.49
C PHE A 229 2.05 6.96 -0.73
N THR A 230 1.27 6.36 0.17
CA THR A 230 0.95 4.93 0.12
C THR A 230 0.13 4.57 -1.11
N TYR A 231 -0.93 5.34 -1.38
CA TYR A 231 -1.80 5.07 -2.51
C TYR A 231 -1.12 5.39 -3.85
N ASP A 232 -0.47 6.55 -3.95
CA ASP A 232 0.12 7.00 -5.21
C ASP A 232 1.41 6.25 -5.56
N ILE A 233 2.25 5.92 -4.58
CA ILE A 233 3.56 5.33 -4.85
C ILE A 233 3.49 3.81 -4.91
N ILE A 234 2.91 3.13 -3.92
CA ILE A 234 2.94 1.66 -3.92
C ILE A 234 2.02 1.11 -5.03
N ASN A 235 0.75 1.52 -5.02
CA ASN A 235 -0.22 1.08 -6.03
C ASN A 235 -0.02 1.80 -7.37
N GLY A 236 -0.05 3.14 -7.33
CA GLY A 236 -0.01 3.96 -8.54
C GLY A 236 1.28 3.81 -9.34
N LEU A 237 2.40 3.55 -8.64
CA LEU A 237 3.72 3.57 -9.26
C LEU A 237 4.47 2.24 -9.23
N ILE A 238 4.84 1.72 -8.05
CA ILE A 238 5.72 0.56 -7.91
C ILE A 238 5.12 -0.64 -8.63
N TYR A 239 3.88 -1.00 -8.30
CA TYR A 239 3.24 -2.19 -8.87
C TYR A 239 2.84 -2.00 -10.32
N ASN A 240 2.33 -0.84 -10.70
CA ASN A 240 1.96 -0.55 -12.09
C ASN A 240 3.15 -0.59 -13.06
N LEU A 241 4.36 -0.36 -12.56
CA LEU A 241 5.58 -0.44 -13.35
C LEU A 241 6.09 -1.87 -13.55
N ILE A 242 5.53 -2.87 -12.89
CA ILE A 242 5.92 -4.27 -13.06
C ILE A 242 4.95 -4.96 -14.03
N GLN A 243 5.47 -5.39 -15.17
CA GLN A 243 4.70 -6.07 -16.22
C GLN A 243 5.11 -7.53 -16.36
N VAL A 244 4.12 -8.35 -16.63
CA VAL A 244 4.28 -9.77 -16.92
C VAL A 244 3.98 -10.01 -18.39
N GLN A 245 4.81 -10.82 -19.03
CA GLN A 245 4.62 -11.25 -20.40
C GLN A 245 4.20 -12.71 -20.42
N ASP A 246 3.07 -13.02 -21.04
CA ASP A 246 2.61 -14.40 -21.25
C ASP A 246 3.34 -15.07 -22.43
N LYS A 247 3.07 -16.37 -22.61
CA LYS A 247 3.62 -17.18 -23.72
C LYS A 247 3.23 -16.64 -25.11
N ASP A 248 2.13 -15.90 -25.22
CA ASP A 248 1.66 -15.26 -26.45
C ASP A 248 2.30 -13.88 -26.68
N LYS A 249 3.29 -13.53 -25.87
CA LYS A 249 4.01 -12.24 -25.89
C LYS A 249 3.16 -11.03 -25.51
N LYS A 250 1.96 -11.22 -24.96
CA LYS A 250 1.13 -10.11 -24.47
C LYS A 250 1.64 -9.64 -23.11
N LEU A 251 1.66 -8.32 -22.93
CA LEU A 251 2.07 -7.67 -21.69
C LEU A 251 0.83 -7.38 -20.84
N HIS A 252 0.92 -7.71 -19.56
CA HIS A 252 -0.14 -7.51 -18.58
C HIS A 252 0.44 -6.87 -17.32
N THR A 253 -0.33 -6.04 -16.63
CA THR A 253 -0.01 -5.54 -15.28
C THR A 253 -0.70 -6.38 -14.21
N SER A 254 -0.71 -7.71 -14.38
CA SER A 254 -1.52 -8.65 -13.57
C SER A 254 -1.26 -8.53 -12.08
N ILE A 255 -0.02 -8.28 -11.66
CA ILE A 255 0.34 -8.12 -10.25
C ILE A 255 -0.32 -6.86 -9.67
N ALA A 256 -0.20 -5.73 -10.38
CA ALA A 256 -0.83 -4.48 -9.97
C ALA A 256 -2.35 -4.62 -9.86
N TRP A 257 -2.99 -5.23 -10.87
CA TRP A 257 -4.44 -5.46 -10.84
C TRP A 257 -4.87 -6.42 -9.73
N LEU A 258 -4.10 -7.46 -9.47
CA LEU A 258 -4.38 -8.40 -8.38
C LEU A 258 -4.30 -7.69 -7.02
N TYR A 259 -3.20 -6.99 -6.75
CA TYR A 259 -3.00 -6.26 -5.51
C TYR A 259 -4.03 -5.15 -5.32
N TYR A 260 -4.32 -4.38 -6.37
CA TYR A 260 -5.34 -3.34 -6.32
C TYR A 260 -6.75 -3.90 -6.11
N THR A 261 -7.09 -5.03 -6.74
CA THR A 261 -8.41 -5.67 -6.56
C THR A 261 -8.59 -6.11 -5.11
N ILE A 262 -7.59 -6.78 -4.53
CA ILE A 262 -7.64 -7.18 -3.12
C ILE A 262 -7.71 -5.95 -2.22
N TYR A 263 -6.82 -4.96 -2.42
CA TYR A 263 -6.83 -3.71 -1.65
C TYR A 263 -8.21 -3.02 -1.68
N LYS A 264 -8.79 -2.86 -2.88
CA LYS A 264 -10.10 -2.21 -3.05
C LYS A 264 -11.20 -2.96 -2.32
N MET A 265 -11.22 -4.30 -2.41
CA MET A 265 -12.16 -5.13 -1.65
C MET A 265 -11.99 -4.95 -0.14
N SER A 266 -10.74 -4.81 0.33
CA SER A 266 -10.39 -4.59 1.73
C SER A 266 -10.71 -3.18 2.24
N THR A 267 -10.99 -2.21 1.39
CA THR A 267 -11.40 -0.84 1.78
C THR A 267 -12.89 -0.58 1.61
N MET A 268 -13.67 -1.51 1.05
CA MET A 268 -15.12 -1.32 0.90
C MET A 268 -15.81 -1.41 2.26
N GLU A 269 -16.46 -0.33 2.68
CA GLU A 269 -17.31 -0.27 3.89
C GLU A 269 -18.65 -1.00 3.66
N HIS A 270 -19.26 -0.77 2.49
CA HIS A 270 -20.57 -1.32 2.14
C HIS A 270 -20.60 -1.83 0.70
N GLY A 271 -21.57 -2.68 0.39
CA GLY A 271 -21.84 -3.11 -0.99
C GLY A 271 -20.81 -4.07 -1.58
N PHE A 272 -20.00 -4.74 -0.75
CA PHE A 272 -19.05 -5.77 -1.19
C PHE A 272 -19.71 -6.81 -2.12
N SER A 273 -20.95 -7.22 -1.82
CA SER A 273 -21.73 -8.16 -2.61
C SER A 273 -22.02 -7.70 -4.04
N LEU A 274 -22.10 -6.39 -4.30
CA LEU A 274 -22.44 -5.85 -5.63
C LEU A 274 -21.31 -6.00 -6.66
N GLY A 275 -20.06 -6.09 -6.19
CA GLY A 275 -18.87 -6.24 -7.04
C GLY A 275 -18.19 -7.61 -6.92
N LYS A 276 -18.77 -8.54 -6.13
CA LYS A 276 -18.13 -9.79 -5.74
C LYS A 276 -17.73 -10.65 -6.95
N ASP A 277 -18.66 -10.85 -7.89
CA ASP A 277 -18.41 -11.66 -9.08
C ASP A 277 -17.36 -11.02 -10.00
N GLU A 278 -17.43 -9.70 -10.20
CA GLU A 278 -16.44 -8.98 -11.01
C GLU A 278 -15.04 -9.05 -10.40
N ASN A 279 -14.92 -8.88 -9.08
CA ASN A 279 -13.64 -8.99 -8.39
C ASN A 279 -13.08 -10.41 -8.46
N LYS A 280 -13.94 -11.42 -8.34
CA LYS A 280 -13.57 -12.83 -8.50
C LYS A 280 -13.02 -13.12 -9.89
N ASP A 281 -13.72 -12.68 -10.93
CA ASP A 281 -13.28 -12.82 -12.33
C ASP A 281 -11.95 -12.10 -12.60
N ARG A 282 -11.71 -10.94 -11.96
CA ARG A 282 -10.43 -10.23 -12.04
C ARG A 282 -9.30 -11.01 -11.39
N ILE A 283 -9.51 -11.57 -10.19
CA ILE A 283 -8.50 -12.41 -9.52
C ILE A 283 -8.19 -13.63 -10.38
N LYS A 284 -9.22 -14.32 -10.87
CA LYS A 284 -9.09 -15.45 -11.78
C LYS A 284 -8.23 -15.13 -13.00
N THR A 285 -8.55 -14.02 -13.68
CA THR A 285 -7.80 -13.54 -14.85
C THR A 285 -6.33 -13.32 -14.51
N CYS A 286 -6.04 -12.72 -13.35
CA CYS A 286 -4.66 -12.50 -12.91
C CYS A 286 -3.95 -13.83 -12.62
N VAL A 287 -4.59 -14.79 -11.96
CA VAL A 287 -4.03 -16.13 -11.69
C VAL A 287 -3.69 -16.85 -13.00
N ASP A 288 -4.60 -16.82 -13.99
CA ASP A 288 -4.39 -17.44 -15.29
C ASP A 288 -3.21 -16.82 -16.05
N GLN A 289 -3.08 -15.48 -15.99
CA GLN A 289 -1.95 -14.76 -16.58
C GLN A 289 -0.62 -15.09 -15.89
N LEU A 290 -0.60 -15.14 -14.56
CA LEU A 290 0.58 -15.51 -13.78
C LEU A 290 1.01 -16.96 -14.07
N ASN A 291 0.07 -17.90 -14.13
CA ASN A 291 0.36 -19.32 -14.40
C ASN A 291 0.90 -19.55 -15.82
N ASN A 292 0.54 -18.67 -16.76
CA ASN A 292 0.99 -18.71 -18.16
C ASN A 292 2.16 -17.78 -18.49
N MET A 293 2.79 -17.18 -17.47
CA MET A 293 3.87 -16.23 -17.66
C MET A 293 5.14 -16.86 -18.27
N GLU A 294 5.82 -16.10 -19.12
CA GLU A 294 7.12 -16.43 -19.70
C GLU A 294 8.25 -15.51 -19.20
N SER A 295 7.97 -14.21 -19.05
CA SER A 295 8.93 -13.22 -18.53
C SER A 295 8.24 -12.14 -17.71
N ILE A 296 9.02 -11.41 -16.93
CA ILE A 296 8.59 -10.29 -16.10
C ILE A 296 9.66 -9.19 -16.18
N ASP A 297 9.23 -7.94 -16.21
CA ASP A 297 10.11 -6.78 -16.39
C ASP A 297 9.47 -5.48 -15.86
N ILE A 298 10.27 -4.42 -15.78
CA ILE A 298 9.82 -3.06 -15.48
C ILE A 298 9.52 -2.30 -16.79
N ILE A 299 8.42 -1.54 -16.82
CA ILE A 299 8.04 -0.71 -17.97
C ILE A 299 9.17 0.29 -18.31
N ASP A 300 9.35 0.56 -19.60
CA ASP A 300 10.34 1.53 -20.11
C ASP A 300 10.18 2.95 -19.48
N ASN A 301 11.32 3.65 -19.39
CA ASN A 301 11.52 4.95 -18.74
C ASN A 301 10.54 6.04 -19.19
N LYS A 302 10.13 6.01 -20.46
CA LYS A 302 9.23 7.03 -20.99
C LYS A 302 7.84 6.94 -20.35
N SER A 303 7.37 5.74 -20.05
CA SER A 303 6.09 5.50 -19.39
C SER A 303 6.18 5.77 -17.88
N ILE A 304 7.34 5.50 -17.25
CA ILE A 304 7.60 5.87 -15.85
C ILE A 304 7.35 7.36 -15.65
N LEU A 305 7.90 8.23 -16.52
CA LEU A 305 7.71 9.68 -16.42
C LEU A 305 6.25 10.14 -16.66
N THR A 306 5.49 9.42 -17.47
CA THR A 306 4.07 9.72 -17.70
C THR A 306 3.23 9.35 -16.49
N ILE A 307 3.42 8.14 -15.94
CA ILE A 307 2.73 7.68 -14.71
C ILE A 307 3.13 8.57 -13.53
N LEU A 308 4.41 8.89 -13.39
CA LEU A 308 4.91 9.85 -12.40
C LEU A 308 4.22 11.22 -12.57
N GLY A 309 4.07 11.73 -13.79
CA GLY A 309 3.41 13.02 -14.04
C GLY A 309 1.96 13.11 -13.53
N GLU A 310 1.29 11.98 -13.31
CA GLU A 310 -0.06 11.91 -12.71
C GLU A 310 -0.04 11.96 -11.17
N HIS A 311 1.13 11.79 -10.54
CA HIS A 311 1.36 11.80 -9.10
C HIS A 311 2.30 12.96 -8.69
N SER A 312 2.02 14.19 -9.16
CA SER A 312 2.90 15.36 -9.07
C SER A 312 3.33 15.74 -7.64
N ASN A 313 2.47 15.51 -6.64
CA ASN A 313 2.72 15.95 -5.27
C ASN A 313 3.98 15.31 -4.66
N VAL A 314 4.26 14.04 -4.98
CA VAL A 314 5.46 13.33 -4.48
C VAL A 314 6.72 13.73 -5.25
N LEU A 315 6.56 14.17 -6.49
CA LEU A 315 7.67 14.53 -7.39
C LEU A 315 8.14 15.96 -7.22
N ASP A 316 7.29 16.82 -6.68
CA ASP A 316 7.58 18.23 -6.51
C ASP A 316 8.47 18.49 -5.27
N HIS A 317 8.74 17.47 -4.45
CA HIS A 317 9.72 17.59 -3.37
C HIS A 317 11.12 17.83 -3.94
N LYS A 318 11.78 18.89 -3.46
CA LYS A 318 13.05 19.41 -4.00
C LYS A 318 14.18 18.37 -4.06
N ASP A 319 14.18 17.42 -3.13
CA ASP A 319 15.21 16.39 -2.98
C ASP A 319 14.77 15.02 -3.55
N PHE A 320 13.56 14.92 -4.13
CA PHE A 320 13.13 13.69 -4.78
C PHE A 320 13.99 13.39 -6.01
N ASN A 321 14.55 12.19 -6.06
CA ASN A 321 15.38 11.73 -7.17
C ASN A 321 14.79 10.47 -7.80
N ILE A 322 14.21 10.64 -8.99
CA ILE A 322 13.68 9.55 -9.80
C ILE A 322 14.68 8.42 -10.06
N SER A 323 15.97 8.73 -10.18
CA SER A 323 17.02 7.73 -10.42
C SER A 323 17.21 6.86 -9.18
N ASN A 324 17.18 7.46 -7.97
CA ASN A 324 17.26 6.70 -6.72
C ASN A 324 16.05 5.78 -6.59
N PHE A 325 14.84 6.32 -6.81
CA PHE A 325 13.62 5.51 -6.78
C PHE A 325 13.70 4.33 -7.76
N ARG A 326 14.09 4.59 -9.02
CA ARG A 326 14.23 3.56 -10.06
C ARG A 326 15.27 2.51 -9.73
N ASN A 327 16.40 2.90 -9.14
CA ASN A 327 17.54 2.01 -8.93
C ASN A 327 17.50 1.28 -7.59
N ASN A 328 16.81 1.85 -6.59
CA ASN A 328 16.79 1.34 -5.23
C ASN A 328 15.47 0.64 -4.89
N VAL A 329 14.34 1.24 -5.27
CA VAL A 329 13.00 0.78 -4.88
C VAL A 329 12.52 -0.31 -5.84
N LEU A 330 12.35 0.01 -7.13
CA LEU A 330 11.76 -0.92 -8.10
C LEU A 330 12.47 -2.28 -8.20
N PRO A 331 13.82 -2.38 -8.20
CA PRO A 331 14.48 -3.67 -8.35
C PRO A 331 14.28 -4.59 -7.15
N GLY A 332 14.19 -4.04 -5.93
CA GLY A 332 13.91 -4.82 -4.73
C GLY A 332 12.52 -5.46 -4.77
N TYR A 333 11.50 -4.67 -5.14
CA TYR A 333 10.13 -5.14 -5.29
C TYR A 333 10.03 -6.20 -6.41
N LEU A 334 10.63 -5.92 -7.57
CA LEU A 334 10.67 -6.87 -8.69
C LEU A 334 11.33 -8.19 -8.28
N LYS A 335 12.48 -8.14 -7.58
CA LYS A 335 13.18 -9.34 -7.12
C LYS A 335 12.33 -10.18 -6.18
N SER A 336 11.63 -9.55 -5.24
CA SER A 336 10.70 -10.22 -4.32
C SER A 336 9.57 -10.92 -5.09
N ILE A 337 8.92 -10.19 -5.99
CA ILE A 337 7.82 -10.72 -6.82
C ILE A 337 8.29 -11.87 -7.73
N ILE A 338 9.47 -11.74 -8.37
CA ILE A 338 10.04 -12.80 -9.21
C ILE A 338 10.17 -14.10 -8.43
N SER A 339 10.62 -14.03 -7.17
CA SER A 339 10.79 -15.22 -6.32
C SER A 339 9.49 -15.98 -6.15
N ASP A 340 8.40 -15.28 -5.79
CA ASP A 340 7.10 -15.89 -5.59
C ASP A 340 6.49 -16.39 -6.90
N VAL A 341 6.57 -15.59 -7.97
CA VAL A 341 6.04 -15.95 -9.29
C VAL A 341 6.77 -17.15 -9.89
N CYS A 342 8.09 -17.28 -9.70
CA CYS A 342 8.83 -18.49 -10.11
C CYS A 342 8.26 -19.75 -9.44
N GLY A 343 7.83 -19.64 -8.17
CA GLY A 343 7.13 -20.70 -7.45
C GLY A 343 5.77 -21.06 -8.07
N ILE A 344 5.00 -20.06 -8.53
CA ILE A 344 3.70 -20.24 -9.20
C ILE A 344 3.87 -20.92 -10.56
N VAL A 345 4.82 -20.47 -11.38
CA VAL A 345 5.05 -21.04 -12.71
C VAL A 345 5.71 -22.43 -12.60
N GLY A 346 6.54 -22.65 -11.58
CA GLY A 346 7.26 -23.89 -11.33
C GLY A 346 8.56 -24.02 -12.15
N LYS A 347 9.09 -22.90 -12.63
CA LYS A 347 10.36 -22.82 -13.38
C LYS A 347 10.95 -21.41 -13.25
N SER A 348 12.23 -21.28 -13.57
CA SER A 348 12.87 -19.97 -13.69
C SER A 348 12.23 -19.14 -14.80
N ILE A 349 11.99 -17.86 -14.53
CA ILE A 349 11.43 -16.88 -15.46
C ILE A 349 12.57 -16.02 -15.99
N LYS A 350 12.51 -15.62 -17.27
CA LYS A 350 13.50 -14.70 -17.82
C LYS A 350 13.23 -13.28 -17.30
N GLU A 351 14.21 -12.69 -16.62
CA GLU A 351 14.26 -11.24 -16.40
C GLU A 351 14.72 -10.58 -17.70
N ASN A 352 13.86 -9.81 -18.36
CA ASN A 352 14.24 -9.13 -19.60
C ASN A 352 15.03 -7.85 -19.25
N THR A 353 16.34 -7.96 -19.07
CA THR A 353 17.18 -6.82 -18.64
C THR A 353 17.40 -5.73 -19.71
N LYS A 354 16.60 -5.71 -20.80
CA LYS A 354 16.88 -4.89 -22.00
C LYS A 354 16.87 -3.37 -21.74
N ASN A 355 16.31 -2.90 -20.63
CA ASN A 355 16.23 -1.47 -20.28
C ASN A 355 17.16 -1.01 -19.14
N ARG A 356 18.11 -1.83 -18.66
CA ARG A 356 19.14 -1.41 -17.69
C ARG A 356 20.27 -0.54 -18.28
N ASN A 357 20.21 -0.16 -19.56
CA ASN A 357 21.21 0.73 -20.16
C ASN A 357 21.02 2.18 -19.67
N GLY A 358 21.57 2.43 -18.49
CA GLY A 358 21.73 3.70 -17.82
C GLY A 358 22.51 3.53 -16.53
N GLY A 359 23.70 2.90 -16.61
CA GLY A 359 24.65 2.75 -15.51
C GLY A 359 24.83 1.30 -15.05
N THR A 360 25.89 0.66 -15.54
CA THR A 360 26.44 -0.56 -14.93
C THR A 360 27.01 -0.18 -13.56
N ILE A 361 26.39 -0.65 -12.47
CA ILE A 361 27.00 -0.57 -11.14
C ILE A 361 27.89 -1.81 -11.01
N ASP A 362 29.19 -1.60 -11.23
CA ASP A 362 30.24 -2.50 -10.79
C ASP A 362 30.35 -2.33 -9.27
N THR A 363 30.04 -3.37 -8.50
CA THR A 363 29.95 -3.38 -7.03
C THR A 363 31.32 -3.32 -6.33
N SER A 364 32.31 -2.66 -6.94
CA SER A 364 33.60 -2.42 -6.28
C SER A 364 34.08 -0.98 -6.52
N LYS A 365 34.30 -0.27 -5.40
CA LYS A 365 34.82 1.11 -5.25
C LYS A 365 33.77 2.23 -5.16
N ASN A 366 33.11 2.32 -4.01
CA ASN A 366 32.85 3.63 -3.43
C ASN A 366 34.04 4.01 -2.55
N LYS A 367 34.97 4.76 -3.14
CA LYS A 367 35.87 5.64 -2.40
C LYS A 367 35.71 7.03 -2.99
N GLU A 368 35.49 7.98 -2.09
CA GLU A 368 35.34 9.41 -2.32
C GLU A 368 36.15 9.93 -3.51
N THR A 369 35.53 10.72 -4.37
CA THR A 369 36.11 11.97 -4.84
C THR A 369 35.03 12.85 -5.45
N GLY A 370 34.97 14.10 -4.99
CA GLY A 370 34.17 15.14 -5.63
C GLY A 370 34.64 15.40 -7.06
N GLY A 371 33.67 15.64 -7.94
CA GLY A 371 33.90 15.99 -9.33
C GLY A 371 32.64 16.54 -9.96
N THR A 372 32.62 17.85 -10.13
CA THR A 372 31.66 18.65 -10.91
C THR A 372 31.27 17.98 -12.23
N ILE A 373 29.96 17.80 -12.45
CA ILE A 373 29.40 17.37 -13.74
C ILE A 373 28.74 18.56 -14.43
N ASN A 374 29.21 18.81 -15.66
CA ASN A 374 28.75 19.84 -16.57
C ASN A 374 27.25 19.71 -16.88
N THR A 375 26.52 20.80 -16.65
CA THR A 375 25.15 21.03 -17.09
C THR A 375 25.13 21.40 -18.58
N SER A 376 24.84 20.43 -19.46
CA SER A 376 24.28 20.75 -20.78
C SER A 376 22.76 20.76 -20.67
N GLY A 377 22.21 21.94 -20.37
CA GLY A 377 20.79 22.16 -20.22
C GLY A 377 20.03 22.03 -21.54
N THR A 378 19.06 21.12 -21.55
CA THR A 378 17.88 21.24 -22.43
C THR A 378 16.73 21.67 -21.55
N THR A 379 16.57 22.99 -21.39
CA THR A 379 15.53 23.62 -20.58
C THR A 379 14.12 23.18 -21.02
N ILE A 380 13.43 22.41 -20.17
CA ILE A 380 11.99 22.06 -20.22
C ILE A 380 11.13 23.29 -19.86
N LYS A 381 11.56 24.50 -20.24
CA LYS A 381 10.83 25.75 -19.98
C LYS A 381 9.90 26.13 -21.16
N GLY A 382 10.08 25.50 -22.32
CA GLY A 382 9.35 25.82 -23.56
C GLY A 382 7.95 25.18 -23.69
N MET A 383 7.75 23.95 -23.18
CA MET A 383 6.47 23.23 -23.34
C MET A 383 5.41 23.68 -22.32
N ARG A 384 5.79 23.87 -21.05
CA ARG A 384 4.85 24.29 -19.98
C ARG A 384 4.23 25.65 -20.25
N THR A 385 5.00 26.61 -20.79
CA THR A 385 4.51 27.97 -21.07
C THR A 385 3.40 27.99 -22.13
N LYS A 386 3.47 27.13 -23.16
CA LYS A 386 2.44 27.10 -24.21
C LYS A 386 1.14 26.46 -23.72
N THR A 387 1.21 25.38 -22.94
CA THR A 387 0.02 24.72 -22.40
C THR A 387 -0.71 25.60 -21.39
N ILE A 388 0.01 26.31 -20.52
CA ILE A 388 -0.58 27.24 -19.54
C ILE A 388 -1.30 28.40 -20.25
N ILE A 389 -0.72 28.95 -21.31
CA ILE A 389 -1.35 30.02 -22.10
C ILE A 389 -2.64 29.51 -22.76
N ILE A 390 -2.65 28.29 -23.31
CA ILE A 390 -3.84 27.71 -23.94
C ILE A 390 -4.97 27.49 -22.92
N VAL A 391 -4.66 26.96 -21.74
CA VAL A 391 -5.64 26.75 -20.66
C VAL A 391 -6.19 28.09 -20.16
N ALA A 392 -5.32 29.11 -19.99
CA ALA A 392 -5.75 30.44 -19.56
C ALA A 392 -6.70 31.10 -20.58
N ILE A 393 -6.43 30.96 -21.89
CA ILE A 393 -7.32 31.48 -22.94
C ILE A 393 -8.68 30.76 -22.89
N PHE A 394 -8.71 29.44 -22.72
CA PHE A 394 -9.95 28.69 -22.60
C PHE A 394 -10.79 29.13 -21.39
N MET A 395 -10.16 29.34 -20.23
CA MET A 395 -10.85 29.80 -19.03
C MET A 395 -11.45 31.20 -19.19
N ILE A 396 -10.72 32.11 -19.86
CA ILE A 396 -11.23 33.46 -20.17
C ILE A 396 -12.42 33.38 -21.12
N VAL A 397 -12.36 32.55 -22.16
CA VAL A 397 -13.48 32.36 -23.10
C VAL A 397 -14.71 31.80 -22.40
N ILE A 398 -14.55 30.78 -21.54
CA ILE A 398 -15.65 30.20 -20.75
C ILE A 398 -16.26 31.26 -19.82
N ALA A 399 -15.44 32.04 -19.13
CA ALA A 399 -15.92 33.10 -18.25
C ALA A 399 -16.71 34.18 -19.00
N ILE A 400 -16.27 34.57 -20.20
CA ILE A 400 -16.99 35.52 -21.07
C ILE A 400 -18.33 34.92 -21.51
N VAL A 401 -18.35 33.66 -21.97
CA VAL A 401 -19.59 32.99 -22.39
C VAL A 401 -20.58 32.90 -21.23
N LEU A 402 -20.14 32.49 -20.04
CA LEU A 402 -20.98 32.41 -18.85
C LEU A 402 -21.49 33.79 -18.41
N SER A 403 -20.64 34.82 -18.49
CA SER A 403 -21.04 36.20 -18.16
C SER A 403 -22.12 36.72 -19.11
N ILE A 404 -22.01 36.42 -20.41
CA ILE A 404 -23.03 36.77 -21.41
C ILE A 404 -24.33 36.00 -21.15
N MET A 405 -24.26 34.71 -20.84
CA MET A 405 -25.43 33.91 -20.49
C MET A 405 -26.15 34.43 -19.24
N PHE A 406 -25.39 34.93 -18.26
CA PHE A 406 -25.96 35.48 -17.03
C PHE A 406 -26.61 36.86 -17.22
N LEU A 407 -26.00 37.72 -18.05
CA LEU A 407 -26.50 39.06 -18.31
C LEU A 407 -27.68 39.09 -19.30
N TYR A 408 -27.75 38.12 -20.22
CA TYR A 408 -28.75 38.08 -21.29
C TYR A 408 -29.41 36.69 -21.39
N PRO A 409 -30.13 36.26 -20.33
CA PRO A 409 -30.64 34.88 -20.23
C PRO A 409 -31.70 34.56 -21.30
N ASN A 410 -32.47 35.55 -21.76
CA ASN A 410 -33.49 35.35 -22.79
C ASN A 410 -32.88 35.19 -24.20
N GLU A 411 -31.84 35.96 -24.52
CA GLU A 411 -31.10 35.84 -25.77
C GLU A 411 -30.23 34.58 -25.80
N ALA A 412 -29.61 34.22 -24.68
CA ALA A 412 -28.84 32.98 -24.52
C ALA A 412 -29.71 31.73 -24.74
N ASN A 413 -30.92 31.69 -24.19
CA ASN A 413 -31.88 30.60 -24.43
C ASN A 413 -32.30 30.51 -25.90
N LYS A 414 -32.40 31.65 -26.60
CA LYS A 414 -32.75 31.68 -28.04
C LYS A 414 -31.60 31.15 -28.91
N ILE A 415 -30.34 31.44 -28.55
CA ILE A 415 -29.15 30.89 -29.21
C ILE A 415 -28.98 29.40 -28.92
N MET A 416 -29.21 28.97 -27.67
CA MET A 416 -29.10 27.56 -27.27
C MET A 416 -30.18 26.69 -27.93
N ASN A 417 -31.40 27.21 -28.10
CA ASN A 417 -32.44 26.54 -28.89
C ASN A 417 -32.12 26.48 -30.39
N ASN A 418 -31.37 27.44 -30.94
CA ASN A 418 -30.92 27.40 -32.33
C ASN A 418 -29.70 26.49 -32.54
N LEU A 419 -28.89 26.25 -31.51
CA LEU A 419 -27.78 25.29 -31.51
C LEU A 419 -28.25 23.84 -31.31
N ASN A 420 -29.45 23.63 -30.76
CA ASN A 420 -30.13 22.33 -30.68
C ASN A 420 -30.80 21.93 -32.02
N ILE A 421 -30.11 22.13 -33.14
CA ILE A 421 -30.52 21.62 -34.46
C ILE A 421 -29.58 20.47 -34.84
N MET A 422 -30.18 19.27 -34.81
CA MET A 422 -29.71 17.91 -35.13
C MET A 422 -28.98 17.13 -34.05
#